data_AF-A0A931Y512-F1
#
_entry.id   AF-A0A931Y512-F1
#
_cell.length_a   1.000
_cell.length_b   1.000
_cell.length_c   1.000
_cell.angle_alpha   90.00
_cell.angle_beta   90.00
_cell.angle_gamma   90.00
#
_symmetry.space_group_name_H-M   'P 1'
#
loop_
_entity.id
_entity.type
_entity.pdbx_description
1 polymer ?
#
loop_
_entity_poly.entity_id
_entity_poly.type
_entity_poly.pdbx_seq_one_letter_code
_entity_poly.pdbx_strand_id
1 'polypeptide(L)'
;MNFPKLRACYEGQLKKDASATGTVSSEFIIDEEGKVAKLDVTVSGALTDPALAPCWTAVLKALQFPHPEMGKVLVRYPIAVESEQR
;
A
#
# COMPACT_ATOMS: atom_id res chain seq x y z
N MET A 1 11.26 0.24 -7.33
CA MET A 1 10.07 -0.09 -6.52
C MET A 1 10.25 0.51 -5.12
N ASN A 2 9.34 1.38 -4.64
CA ASN A 2 9.46 2.09 -3.35
C ASN A 2 9.05 1.25 -2.12
N PHE A 3 9.44 -0.04 -2.08
CA PHE A 3 9.23 -0.90 -0.91
C PHE A 3 9.75 -0.32 0.43
N PRO A 4 10.86 0.45 0.48
CA PRO A 4 11.33 1.02 1.74
C PRO A 4 10.35 1.99 2.40
N LYS A 5 9.59 2.75 1.60
CA LYS A 5 8.62 3.72 2.13
C LYS A 5 7.35 3.05 2.65
N LEU A 6 6.90 1.97 1.99
CA LEU A 6 5.79 1.15 2.50
C LEU A 6 6.18 0.45 3.80
N ARG A 7 7.41 -0.08 3.88
CA ARG A 7 7.96 -0.63 5.13
C ARG A 7 7.99 0.42 6.24
N ALA A 8 8.43 1.65 5.97
CA ALA A 8 8.43 2.72 6.96
C ALA A 8 7.02 3.04 7.52
N CYS A 9 5.98 2.97 6.68
CA CYS A 9 4.59 3.12 7.14
C CYS A 9 4.20 2.02 8.14
N TYR A 10 4.61 0.77 7.88
CA TYR A 10 4.34 -0.36 8.77
C TYR A 10 5.21 -0.35 10.04
N GLU A 11 6.48 0.04 9.95
CA GLU A 11 7.36 0.20 11.11
C GLU A 11 6.86 1.28 12.07
N GLY A 12 6.19 2.32 11.55
CA GLY A 12 5.48 3.30 12.36
C GLY A 12 4.39 2.67 13.24
N GLN A 13 3.67 1.68 12.72
CA GLN A 13 2.68 0.91 13.46
C GLN A 13 3.34 0.00 14.50
N LEU A 14 4.37 -0.76 14.11
CA LEU A 14 5.07 -1.66 15.04
C LEU A 14 5.72 -0.94 16.23
N LYS A 15 6.11 0.33 16.07
CA LYS A 15 6.59 1.15 17.18
C LYS A 15 5.50 1.50 18.21
N LYS A 16 4.24 1.57 17.78
CA LYS A 16 3.09 1.82 18.64
C LYS A 16 2.55 0.52 19.24
N ASP A 17 2.49 -0.52 18.43
CA ASP A 17 2.03 -1.85 18.80
C ASP A 17 2.88 -2.91 18.09
N ALA A 18 3.84 -3.46 18.82
CA ALA A 18 4.75 -4.49 18.33
C ALA A 18 4.07 -5.84 18.07
N SER A 19 2.82 -6.01 18.52
CA SER A 19 1.99 -7.20 18.29
C SER A 19 0.98 -7.02 17.16
N ALA A 20 1.01 -5.89 16.45
CA ALA A 20 0.04 -5.59 15.41
C ALA A 20 0.19 -6.52 14.20
N THR A 21 -0.69 -7.50 14.12
CA THR A 21 -0.84 -8.42 12.99
C THR A 21 -2.01 -8.01 12.10
N GLY A 22 -1.84 -7.99 10.78
CA GLY A 22 -2.95 -7.73 9.87
C GLY A 22 -2.55 -7.67 8.42
N THR A 23 -3.50 -7.30 7.56
CA THR A 23 -3.31 -7.29 6.11
C THR A 23 -3.64 -5.92 5.54
N VAL A 24 -2.83 -5.44 4.59
CA VAL A 24 -3.06 -4.19 3.87
C VAL A 24 -3.31 -4.48 2.40
N SER A 25 -4.58 -4.52 2.02
CA SER A 25 -4.98 -4.70 0.62
C SER A 25 -5.05 -3.36 -0.09
N SER A 26 -4.35 -3.22 -1.21
CA SER A 26 -4.37 -2.01 -2.05
C SER A 26 -4.89 -2.32 -3.46
N GLU A 27 -5.90 -1.59 -3.89
CA GLU A 27 -6.47 -1.64 -5.24
C GLU A 27 -6.31 -0.27 -5.88
N PHE A 28 -5.70 -0.21 -7.07
CA PHE A 28 -5.54 1.07 -7.76
C PHE A 28 -5.62 0.96 -9.28
N ILE A 29 -6.04 2.07 -9.89
CA ILE A 29 -6.11 2.23 -11.34
C ILE A 29 -4.94 3.10 -11.77
N ILE A 30 -4.18 2.61 -12.74
CA ILE A 30 -3.13 3.36 -13.41
C ILE A 30 -3.73 3.96 -14.69
N ASP A 31 -3.57 5.27 -14.87
CA ASP A 31 -3.98 5.95 -16.09
C ASP A 31 -2.97 5.76 -17.24
N GLU A 32 -3.32 6.32 -18.39
CA GLU A 32 -2.49 6.25 -19.59
C GLU A 32 -1.15 6.99 -19.38
N GLU A 33 -1.05 7.96 -18.47
CA GLU A 33 0.23 8.62 -18.14
C GLU A 33 1.12 7.79 -17.21
N GLY A 34 0.67 6.60 -16.78
CA GLY A 34 1.38 5.79 -15.80
C GLY A 34 1.26 6.33 -14.37
N LYS A 35 0.26 7.18 -14.07
CA LYS A 35 -0.03 7.69 -12.73
C LYS A 35 -1.19 6.95 -12.09
N VAL A 36 -1.21 6.92 -10.76
CA VAL A 36 -2.30 6.30 -10.00
C VAL A 36 -3.51 7.25 -9.96
N ALA A 37 -4.56 6.93 -10.70
CA ALA A 37 -5.78 7.74 -10.83
C ALA A 37 -6.83 7.43 -9.76
N LYS A 38 -6.94 6.17 -9.33
CA LYS A 38 -7.79 5.75 -8.20
C LYS A 38 -7.00 4.84 -7.31
N LEU A 39 -7.24 4.93 -6.00
CA LEU A 39 -6.57 4.12 -5.01
C LEU A 39 -7.49 3.90 -3.81
N ASP A 40 -7.73 2.63 -3.53
CA ASP A 40 -8.45 2.14 -2.37
C ASP A 40 -7.49 1.30 -1.52
N VAL A 41 -7.41 1.60 -0.23
CA VAL A 41 -6.58 0.88 0.74
C VAL A 41 -7.49 0.36 1.83
N THR A 42 -7.51 -0.95 2.01
CA THR A 42 -8.23 -1.62 3.08
C THR A 42 -7.23 -2.21 4.05
N VAL A 43 -7.38 -1.85 5.33
CA VAL A 43 -6.59 -2.37 6.43
C VAL A 43 -7.48 -3.29 7.25
N SER A 44 -7.00 -4.48 7.58
CA SER A 44 -7.70 -5.46 8.41
C SER A 44 -6.80 -6.04 9.50
N GLY A 45 -7.41 -6.63 10.53
CA GLY A 45 -6.70 -7.23 11.67
C GLY A 45 -6.47 -6.24 12.82
N ALA A 46 -5.40 -6.47 13.57
CA ALA A 46 -4.96 -5.64 14.71
C ALA A 46 -4.16 -4.39 14.28
N LEU A 47 -4.23 -4.02 12.99
CA LEU A 47 -3.67 -2.78 12.47
C LEU A 47 -4.64 -1.63 12.73
N THR A 48 -4.58 -1.07 13.95
CA THR A 48 -5.54 -0.07 14.43
C THR A 48 -5.10 1.37 14.21
N ASP A 49 -3.87 1.62 13.76
CA ASP A 49 -3.39 3.00 13.57
C ASP A 49 -4.02 3.64 12.33
N PRO A 50 -4.85 4.69 12.53
CA PRO A 50 -5.48 5.39 11.41
C PRO A 50 -4.45 6.12 10.53
N ALA A 51 -3.19 6.28 10.97
CA ALA A 51 -2.12 6.86 10.16
C ALA A 51 -1.54 5.89 9.11
N LEU A 52 -1.80 4.58 9.23
CA LEU A 52 -1.25 3.57 8.32
C LEU A 52 -1.81 3.74 6.89
N ALA A 53 -3.15 3.79 6.75
CA ALA A 53 -3.83 3.96 5.47
C ALA A 53 -3.41 5.24 4.70
N PRO A 54 -3.35 6.44 5.30
CA PRO A 54 -2.91 7.64 4.60
C PRO A 54 -1.41 7.61 4.26
N CYS A 55 -0.54 7.05 5.12
CA CYS A 55 0.88 6.85 4.79
C CYS A 55 1.04 5.96 3.56
N TRP A 56 0.34 4.82 3.54
CA TRP A 56 0.33 3.87 2.43
C TRP A 56 -0.16 4.52 1.13
N THR A 57 -1.25 5.28 1.24
CA THR A 57 -1.87 6.01 0.13
C THR A 57 -0.90 7.01 -0.49
N ALA A 58 -0.18 7.78 0.34
CA ALA A 58 0.79 8.76 -0.13
C ALA A 58 1.96 8.12 -0.88
N VAL A 59 2.46 6.97 -0.39
CA VAL A 59 3.54 6.24 -1.06
C VAL A 59 3.08 5.70 -2.42
N LEU A 60 1.88 5.10 -2.49
CA LEU A 60 1.33 4.56 -3.73
C LEU A 60 1.03 5.65 -4.76
N LYS A 61 0.47 6.79 -4.34
CA LYS A 61 0.24 7.94 -5.24
C LYS A 61 1.53 8.56 -5.78
N ALA A 62 2.63 8.45 -5.04
CA ALA A 62 3.95 8.91 -5.48
C ALA A 62 4.67 7.91 -6.40
N LEU A 63 4.07 6.75 -6.69
CA LEU A 63 4.62 5.82 -7.67
C LEU A 63 4.33 6.31 -9.09
N GLN A 64 5.37 6.28 -9.91
CA GLN A 64 5.27 6.44 -11.35
C GLN A 64 5.43 5.05 -11.97
N PHE A 65 4.44 4.62 -12.73
CA PHE A 65 4.49 3.39 -13.49
C PHE A 65 4.92 3.67 -14.93
N PRO A 66 5.60 2.72 -15.60
CA PRO A 66 5.85 2.84 -17.03
C PRO A 66 4.52 2.94 -17.79
N HIS A 67 4.54 3.70 -18.88
CA HIS A 67 3.38 3.93 -19.73
C HIS A 67 2.83 2.57 -20.22
N PRO A 68 1.54 2.27 -20.00
CA PRO A 68 0.94 1.04 -20.51
C PRO A 68 0.86 1.10 -22.04
N GLU A 69 1.24 0.03 -22.73
CA GLU A 69 1.25 0.02 -24.22
C GLU A 69 -0.14 0.24 -24.83
N MET A 70 -1.23 -0.08 -24.11
CA MET A 70 -2.61 0.25 -24.52
C MET A 70 -3.56 0.48 -23.32
N GLY A 71 -4.17 1.66 -23.26
CA GLY A 71 -5.34 1.98 -22.41
C GLY A 71 -5.08 2.11 -20.90
N LYS A 72 -6.15 2.26 -20.11
CA LYS A 72 -6.10 2.32 -18.64
C LYS A 72 -5.96 0.91 -18.05
N VAL A 73 -5.02 0.72 -17.12
CA VAL A 73 -4.76 -0.58 -16.48
C VAL A 73 -5.29 -0.59 -15.06
N LEU A 74 -6.19 -1.52 -14.76
CA LEU A 74 -6.61 -1.81 -13.38
C LEU A 74 -5.62 -2.79 -12.75
N VAL A 75 -4.92 -2.36 -11.69
CA VAL A 75 -3.96 -3.20 -10.97
C VAL A 75 -4.49 -3.48 -9.57
N ARG A 76 -4.75 -4.76 -9.29
CA ARG A 76 -5.00 -5.24 -7.92
C ARG A 76 -3.73 -5.89 -7.40
N TYR A 77 -3.13 -5.29 -6.37
CA TYR A 77 -1.97 -5.87 -5.70
C TYR A 77 -2.29 -6.04 -4.22
N PRO A 78 -2.70 -7.25 -3.78
CA PRO A 78 -2.82 -7.54 -2.36
C PRO A 78 -1.40 -7.59 -1.78
N ILE A 79 -1.11 -6.72 -0.82
CA ILE A 79 0.14 -6.79 -0.05
C ILE A 79 -0.21 -7.41 1.30
N ALA A 80 0.01 -8.71 1.44
CA ALA A 80 -0.02 -9.34 2.75
C ALA A 80 1.17 -8.81 3.56
N VAL A 81 0.88 -8.19 4.71
CA VAL A 81 1.89 -7.69 5.64
C VAL A 81 1.88 -8.60 6.87
N GLU A 82 2.32 -9.84 6.68
CA GLU A 82 2.49 -10.75 7.81
C GLU A 82 3.75 -10.36 8.58
N SER A 83 3.62 -10.18 9.89
CA SER A 83 4.75 -10.28 10.80
C SER A 83 5.22 -11.73 10.73
N GLU A 84 6.34 -11.97 10.03
CA GLU A 84 6.97 -13.29 9.94
C GLU A 84 7.27 -13.79 11.36
N GLN A 85 6.42 -14.68 11.85
CA GLN A 85 6.68 -15.51 13.01
C GLN A 85 6.48 -16.95 12.59
N ARG A 86 7.50 -17.50 11.93
CA ARG A 86 7.92 -18.88 12.17
C ARG A 86 9.37 -19.15 11.80
#